data_AF-A0A3B8ZJU9-F1
#
_entry.id   AF-A0A3B8ZJU9-F1
#
_cell.length_a   1.000
_cell.length_b   1.000
_cell.length_c   1.000
_cell.angle_alpha   90.00
_cell.angle_beta   90.00
_cell.angle_gamma   90.00
#
_symmetry.space_group_name_H-M   'P 1'
#
loop_
_entity.id
_entity.type
_entity.pdbx_description
1 polymer ?
#
loop_
_entity_poly.entity_id
_entity_poly.type
_entity_poly.pdbx_seq_one_letter_code
_entity_poly.pdbx_strand_id
1 'polypeptide(L)'
;IQLTGRDNYTRFARAVLGDQWEALVREPGTVSADPHYAALSAAWFWSSNKIGAISHDIELTTKRINGGLNGLDDRKNKLAIARQNWSLA
;
A
#
# COMPACT_ATOMS: atom_id res chain seq x y z
N ILE A 1 2.89 0.97 2.20
CA ILE A 1 1.83 -0.05 2.33
C ILE A 1 2.35 -1.40 2.84
N GLN A 2 3.63 -1.76 2.64
CA GLN A 2 4.22 -3.05 3.08
C GLN A 2 3.32 -4.25 2.71
N LEU A 3 3.27 -4.56 1.41
CA LEU A 3 2.40 -5.60 0.88
C LEU A 3 2.68 -6.94 1.59
N THR A 4 1.63 -7.63 2.05
CA THR A 4 1.76 -8.87 2.82
C THR A 4 0.69 -9.87 2.43
N GLY A 5 1.00 -11.17 2.59
CA GLY A 5 0.08 -12.27 2.30
C GLY A 5 0.08 -12.71 0.83
N ARG A 6 0.07 -14.03 0.60
CA ARG A 6 0.18 -14.64 -0.74
C ARG A 6 -0.94 -14.19 -1.70
N ASP A 7 -2.16 -14.01 -1.18
CA ASP A 7 -3.30 -13.52 -1.98
C ASP A 7 -3.03 -12.12 -2.55
N ASN A 8 -2.58 -11.20 -1.70
CA ASN A 8 -2.25 -9.84 -2.12
C ASN A 8 -1.14 -9.82 -3.18
N TYR A 9 -0.07 -10.58 -2.98
CA TYR A 9 1.01 -10.72 -3.98
C TYR A 9 0.50 -11.29 -5.30
N THR A 10 -0.38 -12.30 -5.25
CA THR A 10 -0.96 -12.91 -6.46
C THR A 10 -1.84 -11.94 -7.23
N ARG A 11 -2.73 -11.21 -6.54
CA ARG A 11 -3.63 -10.24 -7.17
C ARG A 11 -2.86 -9.03 -7.70
N PHE A 12 -1.84 -8.56 -6.98
CA PHE A 12 -0.93 -7.53 -7.45
C PHE A 12 -0.18 -7.98 -8.70
N ALA A 13 0.44 -9.17 -8.67
CA ALA A 13 1.18 -9.72 -9.79
C ALA A 13 0.31 -9.86 -11.05
N ARG A 14 -0.93 -10.34 -10.91
CA ARG A 14 -1.88 -10.42 -12.03
C ARG A 14 -2.23 -9.04 -12.59
N ALA A 15 -2.39 -8.05 -11.73
CA ALA A 15 -2.71 -6.70 -12.17
C ALA A 15 -1.57 -6.02 -12.93
N VAL A 16 -0.31 -6.34 -12.61
CA VAL A 16 0.86 -5.66 -13.19
C VAL A 16 1.60 -6.44 -14.27
N LEU A 17 1.53 -7.78 -14.25
CA LEU A 17 2.25 -8.66 -15.18
C LEU A 17 1.34 -9.51 -16.07
N GLY A 18 0.02 -9.49 -15.85
CA GLY A 18 -0.92 -10.31 -16.60
C GLY A 18 -0.58 -11.80 -16.51
N ASP A 19 -0.38 -12.45 -17.66
CA ASP A 19 -0.09 -13.89 -17.75
C ASP A 19 1.25 -14.30 -17.12
N GLN A 20 2.18 -13.34 -16.90
CA GLN A 20 3.48 -13.59 -16.28
C GLN A 20 3.47 -13.43 -14.75
N TRP A 21 2.30 -13.37 -14.11
CA TRP A 21 2.14 -13.09 -12.68
C TRP A 21 2.91 -14.05 -11.76
N GLU A 22 3.11 -15.29 -12.18
CA GLU A 22 3.73 -16.35 -11.36
C GLU A 22 5.18 -16.02 -11.00
N ALA A 23 5.89 -15.28 -11.87
CA ALA A 23 7.27 -14.88 -11.63
C ALA A 23 7.41 -14.07 -10.33
N LEU A 24 6.51 -13.10 -10.13
CA LEU A 24 6.51 -12.23 -8.95
C LEU A 24 6.04 -12.97 -7.69
N VAL A 25 5.15 -13.95 -7.81
CA VAL A 25 4.69 -14.75 -6.65
C VAL A 25 5.74 -15.76 -6.21
N ARG A 26 6.52 -16.30 -7.16
CA ARG A 26 7.65 -17.19 -6.86
C ARG A 26 8.80 -16.44 -6.18
N GLU A 27 9.02 -15.18 -6.55
CA GLU A 27 10.06 -14.32 -5.99
C GLU A 27 9.47 -13.01 -5.44
N PRO A 28 8.75 -13.03 -4.30
CA PRO A 28 8.07 -11.85 -3.77
C PRO A 28 9.04 -10.74 -3.33
N GLY A 29 10.31 -11.06 -3.12
CA GLY A 29 11.37 -10.11 -2.79
C GLY A 29 11.60 -9.06 -3.88
N THR A 30 11.26 -9.36 -5.14
CA THR A 30 11.33 -8.40 -6.25
C THR A 30 10.49 -7.14 -6.00
N VAL A 31 9.36 -7.27 -5.29
CA VAL A 31 8.50 -6.12 -4.96
C VAL A 31 9.18 -5.13 -4.02
N SER A 32 10.00 -5.63 -3.10
CA SER A 32 10.77 -4.79 -2.17
C SER A 32 12.10 -4.30 -2.75
N ALA A 33 12.71 -5.09 -3.63
CA ALA A 33 14.03 -4.79 -4.20
C ALA A 33 13.97 -3.78 -5.35
N ASP A 34 12.88 -3.78 -6.12
CA ASP A 34 12.67 -2.85 -7.22
C ASP A 34 11.80 -1.66 -6.76
N PRO A 35 12.33 -0.41 -6.78
CA PRO A 35 11.58 0.78 -6.42
C PRO A 35 10.29 0.98 -7.22
N HIS A 36 10.26 0.55 -8.48
CA HIS A 36 9.08 0.63 -9.33
C HIS A 36 7.96 -0.27 -8.81
N TYR A 37 8.25 -1.54 -8.51
CA TYR A 37 7.25 -2.45 -7.93
C TYR A 37 6.88 -2.06 -6.49
N ALA A 38 7.81 -1.48 -5.72
CA ALA A 38 7.51 -0.98 -4.38
C ALA A 38 6.46 0.15 -4.42
N ALA A 39 6.64 1.13 -5.31
CA ALA A 39 5.69 2.22 -5.50
C ALA A 39 4.37 1.73 -6.11
N LEU A 40 4.44 0.87 -7.13
CA LEU A 40 3.27 0.37 -7.84
C LEU A 40 2.39 -0.53 -6.95
N SER A 41 2.99 -1.36 -6.10
CA SER A 41 2.25 -2.17 -5.11
C SER A 41 1.51 -1.31 -4.09
N ALA A 42 2.10 -0.17 -3.69
CA ALA A 42 1.43 0.81 -2.83
C ALA A 42 0.23 1.46 -3.51
N ALA A 43 0.39 1.93 -4.74
CA ALA A 43 -0.69 2.53 -5.52
C ALA A 43 -1.81 1.51 -5.82
N TRP A 44 -1.44 0.30 -6.23
CA TRP A 44 -2.37 -0.79 -6.51
C TRP A 44 -3.19 -1.16 -5.28
N PHE A 45 -2.56 -1.35 -4.12
CA PHE A 45 -3.28 -1.71 -2.91
C PHE A 45 -4.24 -0.60 -2.49
N TRP A 46 -3.80 0.67 -2.57
CA TRP A 46 -4.62 1.83 -2.28
C TRP A 46 -5.89 1.88 -3.13
N SER A 47 -5.72 1.74 -4.46
CA SER A 47 -6.81 1.76 -5.43
C SER A 47 -7.74 0.55 -5.27
N SER A 48 -7.18 -0.66 -5.24
CA SER A 48 -7.94 -1.92 -5.19
C SER A 48 -8.75 -2.08 -3.90
N ASN A 49 -8.32 -1.46 -2.80
CA ASN A 49 -9.03 -1.47 -1.52
C ASN A 49 -9.90 -0.21 -1.30
N LYS A 50 -10.06 0.64 -2.33
CA LYS A 50 -10.88 1.86 -2.34
C LYS A 50 -10.56 2.81 -1.19
N ILE A 51 -9.28 2.92 -0.81
CA ILE A 51 -8.88 3.70 0.36
C ILE A 51 -9.06 5.21 0.11
N GLY A 52 -8.95 5.68 -1.13
CA GLY A 52 -9.16 7.09 -1.46
C GLY A 52 -10.50 7.64 -0.97
N ALA A 53 -11.58 6.84 -1.04
CA ALA A 53 -12.92 7.24 -0.61
C ALA A 53 -13.04 7.48 0.92
N ILE A 54 -12.17 6.86 1.71
CA ILE A 54 -12.15 6.94 3.18
C ILE A 54 -10.92 7.68 3.71
N SER A 55 -10.15 8.31 2.83
CA SER A 55 -8.84 8.90 3.16
C SER A 55 -8.91 10.08 4.14
N HIS A 56 -10.09 10.67 4.32
CA HIS A 56 -10.35 11.70 5.33
C HIS A 56 -10.41 11.15 6.76
N ASP A 57 -10.66 9.84 6.92
CA ASP A 57 -10.70 9.16 8.21
C ASP A 57 -9.46 8.26 8.36
N ILE A 58 -8.51 8.72 9.17
CA ILE A 58 -7.25 8.01 9.40
C ILE A 58 -7.44 6.70 10.18
N GLU A 59 -8.45 6.60 11.03
CA GLU A 59 -8.70 5.37 11.81
C GLU A 59 -9.31 4.30 10.92
N LEU A 60 -10.31 4.67 10.11
CA LEU A 60 -10.90 3.77 9.12
C LEU A 60 -9.87 3.36 8.06
N THR A 61 -9.04 4.29 7.59
CA THR A 61 -7.92 4.01 6.68
C THR A 61 -6.92 3.04 7.31
N THR A 62 -6.56 3.25 8.58
CA THR A 62 -5.62 2.37 9.29
C THR A 62 -6.18 0.96 9.45
N LYS A 63 -7.46 0.83 9.83
CA LYS A 63 -8.17 -0.47 9.89
C LYS A 63 -8.21 -1.14 8.52
N ARG A 64 -8.48 -0.40 7.44
CA ARG A 64 -8.53 -0.97 6.09
C ARG A 64 -7.17 -1.51 5.65
N ILE A 65 -6.08 -0.85 6.03
CA ILE A 65 -4.72 -1.27 5.64
C ILE A 65 -4.21 -2.43 6.50
N ASN A 66 -4.42 -2.36 7.83
CA ASN A 66 -3.77 -3.25 8.79
C ASN A 66 -4.72 -4.27 9.46
N GLY A 67 -6.03 -4.20 9.21
CA GLY A 67 -7.04 -4.99 9.92
C GLY A 67 -7.32 -4.53 11.36
N GLY A 68 -6.66 -3.48 11.83
CA GLY A 68 -6.79 -2.93 13.19
C GLY A 68 -6.13 -1.56 13.31
N LEU A 69 -5.94 -1.05 14.53
CA LEU A 69 -5.35 0.27 14.79
C LEU A 69 -3.84 0.25 15.06
N ASN A 70 -3.17 -0.87 14.77
CA ASN A 70 -1.73 -1.01 14.96
C ASN A 70 -0.97 0.07 14.17
N GLY A 71 -0.17 0.87 14.89
CA GLY A 71 0.61 1.98 14.33
C GLY A 71 -0.18 3.24 14.03
N LEU A 72 -1.40 3.42 14.58
CA LEU A 72 -2.23 4.60 14.33
C LEU A 72 -1.52 5.92 14.68
N ASP A 73 -0.85 5.99 15.84
CA ASP A 73 -0.20 7.22 16.30
C ASP A 73 0.96 7.65 15.38
N ASP A 74 1.78 6.69 14.95
CA ASP A 74 2.83 6.94 13.95
C ASP A 74 2.25 7.44 12.62
N ARG A 75 1.12 6.87 12.18
CA ARG A 75 0.42 7.34 10.97
C ARG A 75 -0.14 8.76 11.14
N LYS A 76 -0.71 9.10 12.31
CA LYS A 76 -1.19 10.45 12.63
C LYS A 76 -0.04 11.45 12.57
N ASN A 77 1.11 11.13 13.16
CA ASN A 77 2.31 11.98 13.15
C ASN A 77 2.83 12.22 11.73
N LYS A 78 2.98 11.15 10.93
CA LYS A 78 3.43 11.26 9.54
C LYS A 78 2.48 12.06 8.66
N LEU A 79 1.16 11.92 8.85
CA LEU A 79 0.17 12.70 8.13
C LEU A 79 0.23 14.19 8.50
N ALA A 80 0.43 14.52 9.78
CA ALA A 80 0.60 15.90 10.21
C ALA A 80 1.83 16.55 9.56
N ILE A 81 2.98 15.86 9.56
CA ILE A 81 4.20 16.32 8.89
C ILE A 81 3.98 16.51 7.39
N ALA A 82 3.33 15.54 6.72
CA ALA A 82 3.06 15.63 5.28
C ALA A 82 2.15 16.84 4.95
N ARG A 83 1.12 17.10 5.75
CA ARG A 83 0.23 18.27 5.58
C ARG A 83 0.98 19.59 5.76
N GLN A 84 1.84 19.67 6.78
CA GLN A 84 2.67 20.84 7.01
C GLN A 84 3.59 21.10 5.81
N ASN A 85 4.32 20.09 5.34
CA ASN A 85 5.23 20.24 4.20
C ASN A 85 4.50 20.61 2.91
N TRP A 86 3.32 20.02 2.67
CA TRP A 86 2.50 20.35 1.50
C TRP A 86 1.96 21.78 1.53
N SER A 87 1.61 22.29 2.72
CA SER A 87 1.14 23.68 2.86
C SER A 87 2.24 24.73 2.66
N LEU A 88 3.51 24.32 2.69
CA LEU A 88 4.68 25.18 2.53
C LEU A 88 5.29 25.12 1.12
N ALA A 89 4.78 24.24 0.25
CA ALA A 89 5.22 24.04 -1.13
C ALA A 89 4.27 24.75 -2.12
#